data_AF-A0A1G0JL18-F1
#
_entry.id   AF-A0A1G0JL18-F1
#
_cell.length_a   1.000
_cell.length_b   1.000
_cell.length_c   1.000
_cell.angle_alpha   90.00
_cell.angle_beta   90.00
_cell.angle_gamma   90.00
#
_symmetry.space_group_name_H-M   'P 1'
#
loop_
_entity.id
_entity.type
_entity.pdbx_description
1 polymer ?
#
loop_
_entity_poly.entity_id
_entity_poly.type
_entity_poly.pdbx_seq_one_letter_code
_entity_poly.pdbx_strand_id
1 'polypeptide(L)'
;MADTCPSPKDIRDREISTRYDWAVGENTSLKELLSVQTLYAVRIMDYDGYVSCRYTTKKWPVILDGTPKPEQCRVMPTGGEWTGTDSGQLVCREKDVTKCLFNLECKKKTD
;
A
#
# COMPACT_ATOMS: atom_id res chain seq x y z
N MET A 1 -13.39 -1.90 9.38
CA MET A 1 -13.39 -1.52 7.95
C MET A 1 -12.13 -2.07 7.32
N ALA A 2 -12.16 -2.44 6.05
CA ALA A 2 -10.96 -2.81 5.32
C ALA A 2 -10.10 -1.58 5.00
N ASP A 3 -8.78 -1.77 4.96
CA ASP A 3 -7.82 -0.74 4.57
C ASP A 3 -7.67 -0.68 3.03
N THR A 4 -7.22 0.48 2.56
CA THR A 4 -6.84 0.73 1.17
C THR A 4 -5.52 1.51 1.12
N CYS A 5 -4.87 1.51 -0.03
CA CYS A 5 -3.81 2.49 -0.28
C CYS A 5 -4.37 3.91 -0.12
N PRO A 6 -3.59 4.86 0.42
CA PRO A 6 -3.98 6.26 0.48
C PRO A 6 -4.40 6.79 -0.87
N SER A 7 -5.49 7.55 -0.92
CA SER A 7 -5.83 8.27 -2.14
C SER A 7 -4.77 9.37 -2.40
N PRO A 8 -4.62 9.82 -3.66
CA PRO A 8 -3.81 11.00 -3.96
C PRO A 8 -4.19 12.24 -3.13
N LYS A 9 -5.47 12.35 -2.74
CA LYS A 9 -5.93 13.42 -1.85
C LYS A 9 -5.41 13.21 -0.43
N ASP A 10 -5.54 12.01 0.12
CA ASP A 10 -5.07 11.66 1.47
C ASP A 10 -3.57 11.97 1.63
N ILE A 11 -2.77 11.70 0.58
CA ILE A 11 -1.33 12.03 0.56
C ILE A 11 -1.11 13.55 0.61
N ARG A 12 -1.87 14.32 -0.18
CA ARG A 12 -1.75 15.79 -0.22
C ARG A 12 -2.17 16.44 1.09
N ASP A 13 -3.25 15.93 1.68
CA ASP A 13 -3.85 16.43 2.91
C ASP A 13 -3.12 15.86 4.15
N ARG A 14 -2.19 14.91 3.94
CA ARG A 14 -1.41 14.19 4.96
C ARG A 14 -2.28 13.38 5.92
N GLU A 15 -3.43 12.92 5.45
CA GLU A 15 -4.40 12.11 6.17
C GLU A 15 -4.18 10.61 5.88
N ILE A 16 -2.96 10.13 6.10
CA ILE A 16 -2.58 8.73 5.86
C ILE A 16 -2.71 7.89 7.14
N SER A 17 -3.16 6.64 6.98
CA SER A 17 -3.39 5.72 8.12
C SER A 17 -2.13 5.54 8.95
N THR A 18 -2.23 5.74 10.27
CA THR A 18 -1.11 5.58 11.20
C THR A 18 -0.86 4.13 11.62
N ARG A 19 -1.65 3.17 11.13
CA ARG A 19 -1.49 1.72 11.38
C ARG A 19 -0.26 1.13 10.68
N TYR A 20 0.30 1.86 9.73
CA TYR A 20 1.48 1.50 8.96
C TYR A 20 2.58 2.54 9.20
N ASP A 21 3.82 2.10 9.15
CA ASP A 21 4.98 2.95 8.93
C ASP A 21 5.17 3.13 7.43
N TRP A 22 4.88 4.34 6.96
CA TRP A 22 4.95 4.68 5.54
C TRP A 22 6.33 5.21 5.17
N ALA A 23 6.90 4.66 4.11
CA ALA A 23 8.15 5.09 3.52
C ALA A 23 7.95 5.39 2.02
N VAL A 24 8.75 6.31 1.50
CA VAL A 24 8.86 6.59 0.07
C VAL A 24 10.27 6.27 -0.41
N GLY A 25 10.42 5.94 -1.68
CA GLY A 25 11.75 5.68 -2.25
C GLY A 25 12.69 6.88 -2.06
N GLU A 26 13.97 6.62 -1.80
CA GLU A 26 14.99 7.61 -1.38
C GLU A 26 15.11 8.83 -2.31
N ASN A 27 14.82 8.66 -3.60
CA ASN A 27 14.89 9.71 -4.61
C ASN A 27 13.59 10.53 -4.74
N THR A 28 12.59 10.30 -3.89
CA THR A 28 11.29 10.99 -3.96
C THR A 28 11.30 12.23 -3.08
N SER A 29 11.23 13.41 -3.70
CA SER A 29 11.07 14.65 -2.95
C SER A 29 9.65 14.79 -2.39
N LEU A 30 9.49 15.55 -1.29
CA LEU A 30 8.16 15.87 -0.75
C LEU A 30 7.27 16.54 -1.80
N LYS A 31 7.84 17.39 -2.67
CA LYS A 31 7.10 18.04 -3.75
C LYS A 31 6.56 17.02 -4.76
N GLU A 32 7.33 15.99 -5.08
CA GLU A 32 6.88 14.92 -5.98
C GLU A 32 5.81 14.06 -5.33
N LEU A 33 6.00 13.69 -4.06
CA LEU A 33 5.01 12.94 -3.28
C LEU A 33 3.66 13.68 -3.23
N LEU A 34 3.66 14.98 -2.97
CA LEU A 34 2.44 15.80 -2.94
C LEU A 34 1.87 16.10 -4.35
N SER A 35 2.56 15.71 -5.42
CA SER A 35 2.12 15.90 -6.81
C SER A 35 1.47 14.66 -7.44
N VAL A 36 1.32 13.57 -6.68
CA VAL A 36 0.69 12.34 -7.14
C VAL A 36 -0.73 12.58 -7.66
N GLN A 37 -1.07 11.88 -8.74
CA GLN A 37 -2.32 12.09 -9.46
C GLN A 37 -3.23 10.87 -9.40
N THR A 38 -2.69 9.69 -9.73
CA THR A 38 -3.50 8.48 -9.86
C THR A 38 -2.79 7.31 -9.19
N LEU A 39 -3.47 6.63 -8.26
CA LEU A 39 -3.08 5.30 -7.82
C LEU A 39 -3.35 4.34 -8.98
N TYR A 40 -2.35 3.59 -9.43
CA TYR A 40 -2.49 2.71 -10.60
C TYR A 40 -2.11 1.26 -10.33
N ALA A 41 -1.47 0.97 -9.20
CA ALA A 41 -1.21 -0.40 -8.78
C ALA A 41 -1.11 -0.49 -7.26
N VAL A 42 -1.64 -1.60 -6.73
CA VAL A 42 -1.50 -2.01 -5.33
C VAL A 42 -0.90 -3.41 -5.33
N ARG A 43 0.15 -3.59 -4.52
CA ARG A 43 0.82 -4.88 -4.36
C ARG A 43 1.02 -5.17 -2.89
N ILE A 44 0.92 -6.44 -2.51
CA ILE A 44 1.42 -6.94 -1.23
C ILE A 44 2.70 -7.70 -1.55
N MET A 45 3.75 -7.37 -0.80
CA MET A 45 5.12 -7.74 -1.13
C MET A 45 5.78 -8.49 0.03
N ASP A 46 6.89 -9.15 -0.28
CA ASP A 46 7.74 -9.84 0.70
C ASP A 46 6.97 -10.80 1.60
N TYR A 47 6.19 -11.70 0.99
CA TYR A 47 5.34 -12.65 1.71
C TYR A 47 4.51 -11.93 2.78
N ASP A 48 3.57 -11.10 2.32
CA ASP A 48 2.62 -10.41 3.19
C ASP A 48 3.25 -9.45 4.23
N GLY A 49 4.52 -9.08 4.06
CA GLY A 49 5.26 -8.19 4.95
C GLY A 49 4.91 -6.70 4.84
N TYR A 50 4.58 -6.21 3.64
CA TYR A 50 4.18 -4.82 3.43
C TYR A 50 3.28 -4.61 2.21
N VAL A 51 2.58 -3.46 2.17
CA VAL A 51 1.84 -3.01 0.99
C VAL A 51 2.63 -1.97 0.22
N SER A 52 2.67 -2.08 -1.10
CA SER A 52 3.31 -1.14 -2.01
C SER A 52 2.26 -0.45 -2.88
N CYS A 53 2.05 0.84 -2.62
CA CYS A 53 1.09 1.69 -3.32
C CYS A 53 1.83 2.51 -4.39
N ARG A 54 1.42 2.37 -5.66
CA ARG A 54 2.13 2.99 -6.79
C ARG A 54 1.28 4.06 -7.46
N TYR A 55 1.85 5.24 -7.58
CA TYR A 55 1.19 6.44 -8.08
C TYR A 55 1.89 7.01 -9.31
N THR A 56 1.10 7.57 -10.21
CA THR A 56 1.63 8.39 -11.31
C THR A 56 1.86 9.83 -10.84
N THR A 57 2.92 10.44 -11.37
CA THR A 57 3.14 11.89 -11.36
C THR A 57 3.44 12.36 -12.78
N LYS A 58 3.65 13.67 -12.96
CA LYS A 58 4.06 14.24 -14.26
C LYS A 58 5.46 13.84 -14.73
N LYS A 59 6.35 13.39 -13.84
CA LYS A 59 7.77 13.15 -14.15
C LYS A 59 8.18 11.70 -13.93
N TRP A 60 7.92 11.18 -12.74
CA TRP A 60 8.34 9.84 -12.32
C TRP A 60 7.26 9.18 -11.44
N PRO A 61 7.05 7.86 -11.54
CA PRO A 61 6.17 7.16 -10.61
C PRO A 61 6.69 7.30 -9.18
N VAL A 62 5.76 7.43 -8.24
CA VAL A 62 6.05 7.45 -6.80
C VAL A 62 5.57 6.14 -6.19
N ILE A 63 6.41 5.55 -5.36
CA ILE A 63 6.10 4.34 -4.59
C ILE A 63 6.01 4.75 -3.13
N LEU A 64 4.89 4.43 -2.50
CA LEU A 64 4.65 4.59 -1.08
C LEU A 64 4.44 3.21 -0.48
N ASP A 65 5.40 2.77 0.31
CA ASP A 65 5.39 1.45 0.95
C ASP A 65 4.92 1.60 2.40
N GLY A 66 4.01 0.73 2.83
CA GLY A 66 3.43 0.72 4.16
C GLY A 66 3.71 -0.59 4.88
N THR A 67 4.57 -0.56 5.88
CA THR A 67 4.86 -1.70 6.75
C THR A 67 3.92 -1.68 7.95
N PRO A 68 3.28 -2.80 8.35
CA PRO A 68 2.47 -2.83 9.57
C PRO A 68 3.28 -2.39 10.80
N LYS A 69 2.76 -1.43 11.57
CA LYS A 69 3.40 -1.03 12.84
C LYS A 69 3.39 -2.12 13.91
N PRO A 70 2.27 -2.81 14.15
CA PRO A 70 2.29 -3.83 15.18
C PRO A 70 3.11 -5.01 14.69
N GLU A 71 4.07 -5.43 15.51
CA GLU A 71 4.91 -6.59 15.22
C GLU A 71 4.04 -7.84 14.98
N GLN A 72 4.51 -8.72 14.09
CA GLN A 72 3.85 -10.00 13.78
C GLN A 72 2.47 -9.87 13.10
N CYS A 73 2.17 -8.70 12.53
CA CYS A 73 1.06 -8.53 11.60
C CYS A 73 1.50 -8.73 10.15
N ARG A 74 0.58 -9.23 9.35
CA ARG A 74 0.71 -9.48 7.91
C ARG A 74 -0.35 -8.71 7.15
N VAL A 75 -0.03 -8.25 5.96
CA VAL A 75 -0.99 -7.58 5.07
C VAL A 75 -1.70 -8.64 4.23
N MET A 76 -3.01 -8.79 4.41
CA MET A 76 -3.81 -9.79 3.71
C MET A 76 -4.89 -9.13 2.85
N PRO A 77 -5.09 -9.59 1.60
CA PRO A 77 -6.23 -9.18 0.79
C PRO A 77 -7.56 -9.50 1.49
N THR A 78 -8.52 -8.57 1.41
CA THR A 78 -9.88 -8.79 1.92
C THR A 78 -10.97 -8.41 0.92
N GLY A 79 -10.59 -7.85 -0.24
CA GLY A 79 -11.50 -7.52 -1.33
C GLY A 79 -10.77 -7.13 -2.61
N GLY A 80 -11.46 -7.29 -3.73
CA GLY A 80 -10.92 -7.16 -5.08
C GLY A 80 -10.26 -8.44 -5.59
N GLU A 81 -9.85 -8.43 -6.86
CA GLU A 81 -9.13 -9.54 -7.49
C GLU A 81 -7.61 -9.46 -7.29
N TRP A 82 -7.01 -10.50 -6.73
CA TRP A 82 -5.57 -10.59 -6.46
C TRP A 82 -4.95 -11.82 -7.09
N THR A 83 -3.76 -11.68 -7.68
CA THR A 83 -3.00 -12.80 -8.26
C THR A 83 -1.65 -12.93 -7.57
N GLY A 84 -1.35 -14.14 -7.10
CA GLY A 84 -0.02 -14.48 -6.60
C GLY A 84 1.01 -14.64 -7.71
N THR A 85 2.24 -14.23 -7.44
CA THR A 85 3.41 -14.47 -8.30
C THR A 85 4.36 -15.47 -7.65
N ASP A 86 5.19 -16.12 -8.45
CA ASP A 86 6.19 -17.09 -7.97
C ASP A 86 7.22 -16.46 -7.02
N SER A 87 7.36 -15.14 -7.05
CA SER A 87 8.21 -14.34 -6.16
C SER A 87 7.55 -13.99 -4.81
N GLY A 88 6.38 -14.55 -4.49
CA GLY A 88 5.67 -14.31 -3.23
C GLY A 88 4.97 -12.94 -3.15
N GLN A 89 4.66 -12.31 -4.29
CA GLN A 89 3.90 -11.06 -4.33
C GLN A 89 2.43 -11.35 -4.62
N LEU A 90 1.53 -10.55 -4.06
CA LEU A 90 0.14 -10.49 -4.48
C LEU A 90 -0.09 -9.18 -5.23
N VAL A 91 -0.56 -9.28 -6.48
CA VAL A 91 -0.82 -8.13 -7.35
C VAL A 91 -2.32 -7.98 -7.53
N CYS A 92 -2.86 -6.81 -7.19
CA CYS A 92 -4.26 -6.51 -7.46
C CYS A 92 -4.51 -6.32 -8.97
N ARG A 93 -5.59 -6.91 -9.50
CA ARG A 93 -5.96 -6.94 -10.93
C ARG A 93 -7.17 -6.10 -11.28
N GLU A 94 -7.76 -5.44 -10.29
CA GLU A 94 -8.88 -4.53 -10.49
C GLU A 94 -8.53 -3.42 -11.49
N LYS A 95 -9.46 -3.13 -12.41
CA LYS A 95 -9.36 -1.92 -13.24
C LYS A 95 -9.49 -0.66 -12.40
N ASP A 96 -10.34 -0.73 -11.37
CA ASP A 96 -10.52 0.30 -10.37
C ASP A 96 -9.79 -0.09 -9.09
N VAL A 97 -8.56 0.39 -8.96
CA VAL A 97 -7.65 -0.04 -7.88
C VAL A 97 -8.09 0.41 -6.48
N THR A 98 -9.10 1.27 -6.34
CA THR A 98 -9.68 1.58 -5.03
C THR A 98 -10.46 0.39 -4.44
N LYS A 99 -10.76 -0.62 -5.27
CA LYS A 99 -11.36 -1.89 -4.82
C LYS A 99 -10.33 -2.90 -4.29
N CYS A 100 -9.05 -2.60 -4.38
CA CYS A 100 -7.97 -3.42 -3.82
C CYS A 100 -7.96 -3.25 -2.29
N LEU A 101 -8.82 -4.01 -1.60
CA LEU A 101 -8.97 -3.94 -0.16
C LEU A 101 -8.03 -4.93 0.53
N PHE A 102 -7.41 -4.51 1.62
CA PHE A 102 -6.55 -5.35 2.46
C PHE A 102 -6.75 -5.05 3.94
N ASN A 103 -6.20 -5.86 4.82
CA ASN A 103 -6.20 -5.64 6.27
C ASN A 103 -4.95 -6.22 6.89
N LEU A 104 -4.71 -5.84 8.15
CA LEU A 104 -3.73 -6.50 8.99
C LEU A 104 -4.32 -7.75 9.64
N GLU A 105 -3.67 -8.89 9.42
CA GLU A 105 -3.89 -10.12 10.18
C GLU A 105 -2.70 -10.31 11.14
N CYS A 106 -2.98 -10.18 12.43
CA CYS A 106 -1.96 -10.22 13.47
C CYS A 106 -2.06 -11.53 14.23
N LYS A 107 -0.92 -12.20 14.45
CA LYS A 107 -0.90 -13.31 15.41
C LYS A 107 -1.28 -12.77 16.79
N LYS A 108 -2.27 -13.39 17.43
CA LYS A 108 -2.51 -13.12 18.86
C LYS A 108 -1.24 -13.50 19.60
N LYS A 109 -0.70 -12.60 20.42
CA LYS A 109 0.25 -13.00 21.46
C LYS A 109 -0.45 -14.05 22.31
N THR A 110 0.03 -15.28 22.25
CA THR A 110 -0.28 -16.27 23.27
C THR A 110 0.53 -15.85 24.48
N ASP A 111 -0.14 -15.37 25.52
CA ASP A 111 0.47 -15.13 26.84
C ASP A 111 0.95 -16.45 27.46
#